data_AF-A0A1G6HD86-F1
#
_entry.id   AF-A0A1G6HD86-F1
#
_cell.length_a   1.000
_cell.length_b   1.000
_cell.length_c   1.000
_cell.angle_alpha   90.00
_cell.angle_beta   90.00
_cell.angle_gamma   90.00
#
_symmetry.space_group_name_H-M   'P 1'
#
loop_
_entity.id
_entity.type
_entity.pdbx_description
1 polymer ?
#
loop_
_entity_poly.entity_id
_entity_poly.type
_entity_poly.pdbx_seq_one_letter_code
_entity_poly.pdbx_strand_id
1 'polypeptide(L)'
;MIFRQLFDPVSCTYSYVLGDAESGEALLIDPVYEHVPRDLALLRELGLRLQATLDTHVHADHVTGAWRLRERCGSQIALAAAVGAEGVNRPLRHGDRVTFGKRHLAVRATPGHTSGCLTYVLDDERMAFTGDSLLIRGCGRTDFQGGSAEQLFTSVRGQILSLPDACLLYPAHDYRGITVTSVTEERRFNPRLGGDVDLGDFAGYMNNLNLPHPKLMAVAVPANLRCGKPEGEAPIDESPDWAPLTLRFSGVWEIEPMALLEHAAAMQIVDVREAPEFIDRLGHLPGAKLVPLSQLMSRLDELDRTRPVVAVCRSGARSAQASVLLSKAGFGKVANLAGGMLRWKAEGLPVAPGNP
;
A
#
# COMPACT_ATOMS: atom_id res chain seq x y z
N MET A 1 18.09 -5.92 3.39
CA MET A 1 16.62 -6.04 3.45
C MET A 1 16.03 -4.65 3.36
N ILE A 2 15.05 -4.46 2.48
CA ILE A 2 14.21 -3.27 2.40
C ILE A 2 12.97 -3.54 3.24
N PHE A 3 12.58 -2.56 4.06
CA PHE A 3 11.38 -2.63 4.89
C PHE A 3 10.60 -1.32 4.80
N ARG A 4 9.28 -1.40 4.60
CA ARG A 4 8.36 -0.28 4.67
C ARG A 4 7.10 -0.70 5.43
N GLN A 5 6.68 0.14 6.36
CA GLN A 5 5.37 0.09 6.98
C GLN A 5 4.51 1.18 6.33
N LEU A 6 3.35 0.77 5.81
CA LEU A 6 2.36 1.64 5.19
C LEU A 6 1.11 1.64 6.06
N PHE A 7 0.36 2.74 6.04
CA PHE A 7 -0.81 2.90 6.88
C PHE A 7 -2.03 3.29 6.06
N ASP A 8 -3.15 2.63 6.30
CA ASP A 8 -4.47 3.06 5.84
C ASP A 8 -5.21 3.79 6.96
N PRO A 9 -5.50 5.10 6.83
CA PRO A 9 -6.20 5.85 7.86
C PRO A 9 -7.69 5.51 8.00
N VAL A 10 -8.29 4.80 7.03
CA VAL A 10 -9.73 4.47 7.06
C VAL A 10 -9.99 3.28 7.98
N SER A 11 -9.26 2.19 7.78
CA SER A 11 -9.34 0.96 8.58
C SER A 11 -8.37 0.93 9.75
N CYS A 12 -7.39 1.86 9.77
CA CYS A 12 -6.24 1.83 10.68
C CYS A 12 -5.31 0.62 10.46
N THR A 13 -5.30 0.06 9.25
CA THR A 13 -4.47 -1.08 8.86
C THR A 13 -3.03 -0.66 8.62
N TYR A 14 -2.09 -1.46 9.11
CA TYR A 14 -0.71 -1.47 8.66
C TYR A 14 -0.48 -2.57 7.62
N SER A 15 0.10 -2.18 6.48
CA SER A 15 0.61 -3.10 5.48
C SER A 15 2.13 -3.05 5.47
N TYR A 16 2.79 -4.18 5.20
CA TYR A 16 4.26 -4.27 5.28
C TYR A 16 4.89 -4.76 3.99
N VAL A 17 5.78 -3.96 3.41
CA VAL A 17 6.63 -4.38 2.29
C VAL A 17 7.97 -4.86 2.83
N LEU A 18 8.33 -6.10 2.51
CA LEU A 18 9.65 -6.68 2.78
C LEU A 18 10.29 -7.02 1.44
N GLY A 19 11.50 -6.51 1.19
CA GLY A 19 12.23 -6.76 -0.05
C GLY A 19 13.67 -7.22 0.20
N ASP A 20 14.18 -8.07 -0.67
CA ASP A 20 15.62 -8.30 -0.81
C ASP A 20 16.18 -7.29 -1.81
N ALA A 21 17.16 -6.48 -1.37
CA ALA A 21 17.71 -5.40 -2.18
C ALA A 21 18.58 -5.92 -3.33
N GLU A 22 19.11 -7.14 -3.22
CA GLU A 22 19.99 -7.73 -4.23
C GLU A 22 19.17 -8.38 -5.36
N SER A 23 18.17 -9.19 -5.02
CA SER A 23 17.33 -9.86 -6.02
C SER A 23 16.16 -9.02 -6.52
N GLY A 24 15.77 -7.99 -5.77
CA GLY A 24 14.54 -7.22 -6.00
C GLY A 24 13.27 -7.96 -5.60
N GLU A 25 13.33 -9.18 -5.08
CA GLU A 25 12.13 -9.93 -4.70
C GLU A 25 11.50 -9.40 -3.42
N ALA A 26 10.18 -9.31 -3.39
CA ALA A 26 9.44 -8.75 -2.25
C ALA A 26 8.19 -9.54 -1.88
N LEU A 27 7.78 -9.37 -0.62
CA LEU A 27 6.49 -9.76 -0.07
C LEU A 27 5.73 -8.52 0.41
N LEU A 28 4.40 -8.59 0.39
CA LEU A 28 3.52 -7.57 0.95
C LEU A 28 2.52 -8.22 1.90
N ILE A 29 2.58 -7.84 3.18
CA ILE A 29 1.70 -8.35 4.23
C ILE A 29 0.50 -7.41 4.40
N ASP A 30 -0.69 -7.98 4.48
CA ASP A 30 -1.98 -7.31 4.71
C ASP A 30 -2.23 -6.09 3.78
N PRO A 31 -2.20 -6.27 2.43
CA PRO A 31 -2.49 -5.18 1.49
C PRO A 31 -3.95 -4.77 1.56
N VAL A 32 -4.23 -3.47 1.43
CA VAL A 32 -5.59 -2.92 1.40
C VAL A 32 -6.02 -2.64 -0.04
N TYR A 33 -7.25 -3.01 -0.41
CA TYR A 33 -7.77 -2.95 -1.79
C TYR A 33 -7.64 -1.57 -2.44
N GLU A 34 -8.00 -0.51 -1.72
CA GLU A 34 -7.94 0.89 -2.16
C GLU A 34 -6.50 1.39 -2.36
N HIS A 35 -5.53 0.76 -1.70
CA HIS A 35 -4.12 1.18 -1.74
C HIS A 35 -3.27 0.40 -2.74
N VAL A 36 -3.84 -0.53 -3.51
CA VAL A 36 -3.09 -1.26 -4.54
C VAL A 36 -2.35 -0.34 -5.52
N PRO A 37 -2.92 0.79 -6.01
CA PRO A 37 -2.16 1.74 -6.83
C PRO A 37 -0.94 2.33 -6.12
N ARG A 38 -1.08 2.69 -4.82
CA ARG A 38 0.00 3.19 -3.98
C ARG A 38 1.10 2.13 -3.81
N ASP A 39 0.72 0.90 -3.52
CA ASP A 39 1.64 -0.18 -3.20
C ASP A 39 2.44 -0.60 -4.45
N LEU A 40 1.79 -0.69 -5.61
CA LEU A 40 2.47 -0.95 -6.89
C LEU A 40 3.42 0.19 -7.29
N ALA A 41 3.06 1.45 -7.02
CA ALA A 41 3.93 2.59 -7.27
C ALA A 41 5.20 2.51 -6.40
N LEU A 42 5.04 2.18 -5.11
CA LEU A 42 6.17 2.02 -4.19
C LEU A 42 7.10 0.87 -4.61
N LEU A 43 6.54 -0.29 -4.93
CA LEU A 43 7.32 -1.44 -5.39
C LEU A 43 8.15 -1.09 -6.63
N ARG A 44 7.55 -0.40 -7.60
CA ARG A 44 8.24 0.05 -8.82
C ARG A 44 9.37 1.03 -8.52
N GLU A 45 9.12 2.03 -7.68
CA GLU A 45 10.13 3.04 -7.32
C GLU A 45 11.30 2.43 -6.54
N LEU A 46 11.06 1.37 -5.78
CA LEU A 46 12.10 0.63 -5.05
C LEU A 46 12.77 -0.47 -5.89
N GLY A 47 12.36 -0.67 -7.15
CA GLY A 47 12.90 -1.73 -8.00
C GLY A 47 12.54 -3.14 -7.52
N LEU A 48 11.38 -3.29 -6.86
CA LEU A 48 10.93 -4.54 -6.25
C LEU A 48 9.89 -5.26 -7.12
N ARG A 49 9.99 -6.59 -7.18
CA ARG A 49 9.04 -7.51 -7.81
C ARG A 49 8.31 -8.32 -6.75
N LEU A 50 7.01 -8.06 -6.60
CA LEU A 50 6.16 -8.74 -5.64
C LEU A 50 5.99 -10.23 -5.99
N GLN A 51 6.46 -11.11 -5.11
CA GLN A 51 6.34 -12.57 -5.25
C GLN A 51 5.01 -13.07 -4.70
N ALA A 52 4.62 -12.59 -3.51
CA ALA A 52 3.37 -12.97 -2.88
C ALA A 52 2.81 -11.86 -1.99
N THR A 53 1.49 -11.79 -1.91
CA THR A 53 0.77 -11.12 -0.82
C THR A 53 0.49 -12.13 0.29
N LEU A 54 0.60 -11.70 1.54
CA LEU A 54 0.37 -12.53 2.71
C LEU A 54 -0.68 -11.86 3.58
N ASP A 55 -1.89 -12.41 3.62
CA ASP A 55 -2.90 -11.97 4.57
C ASP A 55 -2.72 -12.76 5.88
N THR A 56 -2.50 -12.04 6.99
CA THR A 56 -2.36 -12.64 8.33
C THR A 56 -3.64 -13.35 8.76
N HIS A 57 -4.80 -12.89 8.28
CA HIS A 57 -6.11 -13.49 8.52
C HIS A 57 -7.14 -12.94 7.51
N VAL A 58 -8.38 -13.43 7.57
CA VAL A 58 -9.50 -12.82 6.84
C VAL A 58 -9.91 -11.55 7.59
N HIS A 59 -9.58 -10.38 7.04
CA HIS A 59 -9.89 -9.09 7.66
C HIS A 59 -11.40 -8.79 7.67
N ALA A 60 -11.87 -8.06 8.68
CA ALA A 60 -13.29 -7.69 8.85
C ALA A 60 -13.56 -6.19 8.71
N ASP A 61 -12.50 -5.41 8.58
CA ASP A 61 -12.47 -3.94 8.60
C ASP A 61 -12.07 -3.35 7.24
N HIS A 62 -11.42 -4.11 6.37
CA HIS A 62 -11.09 -3.72 5.00
C HIS A 62 -11.14 -4.92 4.04
N VAL A 63 -11.25 -4.64 2.74
CA VAL A 63 -11.07 -5.66 1.69
C VAL A 63 -9.59 -5.79 1.37
N THR A 64 -9.07 -7.01 1.32
CA THR A 64 -7.66 -7.25 0.96
C THR A 64 -7.38 -6.87 -0.50
N GLY A 65 -6.20 -6.32 -0.75
CA GLY A 65 -5.70 -6.00 -2.09
C GLY A 65 -5.11 -7.21 -2.82
N ALA A 66 -5.10 -8.39 -2.22
CA ALA A 66 -4.43 -9.58 -2.74
C ALA A 66 -4.86 -9.96 -4.17
N TRP A 67 -6.16 -10.04 -4.45
CA TRP A 67 -6.66 -10.34 -5.79
C TRP A 67 -6.20 -9.32 -6.83
N ARG A 68 -6.37 -8.01 -6.56
CA ARG A 68 -5.93 -6.96 -7.52
C ARG A 68 -4.43 -7.02 -7.77
N LEU A 69 -3.62 -7.21 -6.73
CA LEU A 69 -2.16 -7.31 -6.88
C LEU A 69 -1.78 -8.50 -7.75
N ARG A 70 -2.44 -9.66 -7.58
CA ARG A 70 -2.27 -10.82 -8.45
C ARG A 70 -2.63 -10.49 -9.91
N GLU A 71 -3.78 -9.87 -10.18
CA GLU A 71 -4.17 -9.52 -11.55
C GLU A 71 -3.21 -8.50 -12.19
N ARG A 72 -2.63 -7.59 -11.40
CA ARG A 72 -1.76 -6.51 -11.91
C ARG A 72 -0.30 -6.90 -12.09
N CYS A 73 0.24 -7.80 -11.25
CA CYS A 73 1.66 -8.13 -11.28
C CYS A 73 1.97 -9.63 -11.15
N GLY A 74 0.96 -10.49 -11.11
CA GLY A 74 1.13 -11.94 -11.07
C GLY A 74 1.56 -12.50 -9.71
N SER A 75 1.49 -11.72 -8.63
CA SER A 75 1.85 -12.19 -7.29
C SER A 75 1.00 -13.38 -6.85
N GLN A 76 1.58 -14.29 -6.06
CA GLN A 76 0.84 -15.34 -5.37
C GLN A 76 -0.01 -14.73 -4.24
N ILE A 77 -1.14 -15.37 -3.93
CA ILE A 77 -2.02 -15.01 -2.83
C ILE A 77 -1.85 -16.08 -1.75
N ALA A 78 -1.28 -15.67 -0.62
CA ALA A 78 -1.01 -16.53 0.51
C ALA A 78 -1.89 -16.18 1.71
N LEU A 79 -2.56 -17.19 2.25
CA LEU A 79 -3.44 -17.11 3.41
C LEU A 79 -3.43 -18.48 4.11
N ALA A 80 -3.86 -18.53 5.37
CA ALA A 80 -3.94 -19.79 6.11
C ALA A 80 -4.80 -20.84 5.39
N ALA A 81 -4.25 -22.04 5.23
CA ALA A 81 -4.93 -23.17 4.63
C ALA A 81 -6.23 -23.53 5.37
N ALA A 82 -6.28 -23.30 6.69
CA ALA A 82 -7.44 -23.58 7.54
C ALA A 82 -8.67 -22.71 7.22
N VAL A 83 -8.49 -21.57 6.54
CA VAL A 83 -9.60 -20.68 6.15
C VAL A 83 -10.40 -21.28 5.01
N GLY A 84 -9.75 -21.99 4.07
CA GLY A 84 -10.42 -22.52 2.89
C GLY A 84 -10.98 -21.45 1.95
N ALA A 85 -10.39 -20.24 1.92
CA ALA A 85 -10.83 -19.15 1.04
C ALA A 85 -10.62 -19.50 -0.44
N GLU A 86 -11.55 -19.06 -1.29
CA GLU A 86 -11.47 -19.20 -2.74
C GLU A 86 -10.37 -18.29 -3.31
N GLY A 87 -9.59 -18.78 -4.27
CA GLY A 87 -8.58 -17.99 -4.97
C GLY A 87 -7.18 -18.02 -4.34
N VAL A 88 -7.03 -18.60 -3.14
CA VAL A 88 -5.73 -18.83 -2.50
C VAL A 88 -4.92 -19.82 -3.35
N ASN A 89 -3.79 -19.39 -3.89
CA ASN A 89 -2.88 -20.25 -4.66
C ASN A 89 -1.58 -20.59 -3.92
N ARG A 90 -1.41 -20.08 -2.69
CA ARG A 90 -0.35 -20.45 -1.75
C ARG A 90 -0.93 -20.65 -0.35
N PRO A 91 -1.64 -21.77 -0.07
CA PRO A 91 -2.18 -22.03 1.26
C PRO A 91 -1.04 -22.28 2.26
N LEU A 92 -1.08 -21.60 3.40
CA LEU A 92 -0.02 -21.65 4.42
C LEU A 92 -0.43 -22.41 5.67
N ARG A 93 0.53 -23.12 6.27
CA ARG A 93 0.41 -23.86 7.53
C ARG A 93 1.55 -23.49 8.48
N HIS A 94 1.37 -23.81 9.76
CA HIS A 94 2.44 -23.68 10.74
C HIS A 94 3.71 -24.41 10.28
N GLY A 95 4.87 -23.75 10.38
CA GLY A 95 6.16 -24.29 9.98
C GLY A 95 6.56 -24.02 8.52
N ASP A 96 5.62 -23.56 7.68
CA ASP A 96 5.94 -23.19 6.30
C ASP A 96 6.89 -21.99 6.24
N ARG A 97 7.54 -21.81 5.08
CA ARG A 97 8.44 -20.67 4.80
C ARG A 97 8.04 -19.96 3.52
N VAL A 98 8.03 -18.64 3.56
CA VAL A 98 7.77 -17.76 2.42
C VAL A 98 9.05 -16.98 2.10
N THR A 99 9.74 -17.41 1.04
CA THR A 99 11.03 -16.85 0.61
C THR A 99 10.87 -15.60 -0.27
N PHE A 100 11.83 -14.70 -0.17
CA PHE A 100 12.03 -13.55 -1.05
C PHE A 100 13.54 -13.25 -1.11
N GLY A 101 14.15 -13.53 -2.26
CA GLY A 101 15.60 -13.53 -2.42
C GLY A 101 16.27 -14.49 -1.44
N LYS A 102 17.30 -14.00 -0.73
CA LYS A 102 18.01 -14.79 0.29
C LYS A 102 17.30 -14.83 1.65
N ARG A 103 16.15 -14.15 1.80
CA ARG A 103 15.41 -14.01 3.05
C ARG A 103 14.14 -14.85 3.06
N HIS A 104 13.58 -15.10 4.23
CA HIS A 104 12.25 -15.72 4.35
C HIS A 104 11.49 -15.29 5.60
N LEU A 105 10.16 -15.47 5.52
CA LEU A 105 9.25 -15.45 6.66
C LEU A 105 8.86 -16.88 7.02
N ALA A 106 9.07 -17.29 8.27
CA ALA A 106 8.52 -18.51 8.84
C ALA A 106 7.08 -18.28 9.32
N VAL A 107 6.19 -19.21 9.04
CA VAL A 107 4.77 -19.14 9.39
C VAL A 107 4.53 -19.78 10.75
N ARG A 108 3.96 -19.03 11.70
CA ARG A 108 3.44 -19.56 12.96
C ARG A 108 1.93 -19.42 12.98
N ALA A 109 1.20 -20.52 13.13
CA ALA A 109 -0.23 -20.46 13.37
C ALA A 109 -0.52 -19.81 14.74
N THR A 110 -1.34 -18.76 14.75
CA THR A 110 -1.72 -18.02 15.96
C THR A 110 -3.22 -17.80 16.03
N PRO A 111 -4.06 -18.85 15.97
CA PRO A 111 -5.50 -18.71 16.03
C PRO A 111 -5.94 -18.07 17.35
N GLY A 112 -7.07 -17.37 17.30
CA GLY A 112 -7.70 -16.77 18.47
C GLY A 112 -8.48 -15.52 18.16
N HIS A 113 -7.91 -14.59 17.39
CA HIS A 113 -8.69 -13.48 16.82
C HIS A 113 -9.66 -14.01 15.76
N THR A 114 -9.13 -14.82 14.83
CA THR A 114 -9.88 -15.72 13.96
C THR A 114 -9.30 -17.13 14.07
N SER A 115 -10.01 -18.14 13.58
CA SER A 115 -9.49 -19.51 13.49
C SER A 115 -8.32 -19.66 12.51
N GLY A 116 -8.14 -18.69 11.60
CA GLY A 116 -7.15 -18.71 10.53
C GLY A 116 -5.98 -17.75 10.71
N CYS A 117 -5.80 -17.15 11.89
CA CYS A 117 -4.73 -16.19 12.11
C CYS A 117 -3.33 -16.83 12.02
N LEU A 118 -2.43 -16.13 11.33
CA LEU A 118 -1.00 -16.44 11.22
C LEU A 118 -0.17 -15.28 11.72
N THR A 119 0.98 -15.60 12.28
CA THR A 119 2.10 -14.69 12.52
C THR A 119 3.23 -15.04 11.58
N TYR A 120 3.85 -14.04 10.97
CA TYR A 120 5.00 -14.22 10.09
C TYR A 120 6.27 -13.75 10.79
N VAL A 121 7.28 -14.62 10.93
CA VAL A 121 8.52 -14.34 11.66
C VAL A 121 9.67 -14.27 10.67
N LEU A 122 10.44 -13.18 10.70
CA LEU A 122 11.63 -13.04 9.87
C LEU A 122 12.69 -14.09 10.25
N ASP A 123 13.43 -14.58 9.26
CA ASP A 123 14.43 -15.64 9.40
C ASP A 123 15.50 -15.45 10.50
N ASP A 124 15.83 -14.22 10.85
CA ASP A 124 16.76 -13.86 11.93
C ASP A 124 16.06 -13.53 13.26
N GLU A 125 14.74 -13.76 13.33
CA GLU A 125 13.83 -13.52 14.45
C GLU A 125 13.85 -12.09 15.00
N ARG A 126 14.38 -11.11 14.25
CA ARG A 126 14.40 -9.70 14.69
C ARG A 126 13.05 -9.01 14.56
N MET A 127 12.16 -9.54 13.72
CA MET A 127 10.85 -8.96 13.43
C MET A 127 9.80 -10.07 13.29
N ALA A 128 8.61 -9.84 13.82
CA ALA A 128 7.44 -10.65 13.56
C ALA A 128 6.21 -9.78 13.26
N PHE A 129 5.39 -10.23 12.32
CA PHE A 129 4.16 -9.58 11.90
C PHE A 129 2.99 -10.36 12.50
N THR A 130 2.35 -9.78 13.52
CA THR A 130 1.49 -10.50 14.46
C THR A 130 0.02 -10.52 14.07
N GLY A 131 -0.31 -9.89 12.93
CA GLY A 131 -1.69 -9.64 12.52
C GLY A 131 -2.48 -8.99 13.66
N ASP A 132 -3.68 -9.47 13.87
CA ASP A 132 -4.53 -9.10 15.02
C ASP A 132 -4.44 -10.09 16.19
N SER A 133 -3.49 -11.03 16.17
CA SER A 133 -3.29 -11.93 17.32
C SER A 133 -2.72 -11.17 18.52
N LEU A 134 -1.75 -10.29 18.27
CA LEU A 134 -1.18 -9.40 19.28
C LEU A 134 -1.09 -7.99 18.71
N LEU A 135 -1.58 -7.02 19.50
CA LEU A 135 -1.52 -5.59 19.19
C LEU A 135 -0.63 -4.88 20.21
N ILE A 136 -0.29 -3.63 19.95
CA ILE A 136 0.55 -2.84 20.85
C ILE A 136 -0.22 -2.55 22.15
N ARG A 137 0.21 -3.15 23.27
CA ARG A 137 -0.49 -3.13 24.56
C ARG A 137 -1.93 -3.62 24.49
N GLY A 138 -2.20 -4.59 23.62
CA GLY A 138 -3.52 -5.18 23.46
C GLY A 138 -3.48 -6.46 22.63
N CYS A 139 -4.64 -6.82 22.09
CA CYS A 139 -4.84 -7.94 21.18
C CYS A 139 -6.15 -7.74 20.42
N GLY A 140 -6.31 -8.47 19.31
CA GLY A 140 -7.56 -8.50 18.57
C GLY A 140 -8.71 -9.08 19.39
N ARG A 141 -9.93 -8.75 18.98
CA ARG A 141 -11.17 -9.28 19.58
C ARG A 141 -11.31 -10.78 19.28
N THR A 142 -12.12 -11.51 20.03
CA THR A 142 -12.21 -12.99 19.96
C THR A 142 -13.64 -13.52 19.78
N ASP A 143 -14.59 -12.63 19.47
CA ASP A 143 -16.04 -12.87 19.50
C ASP A 143 -16.65 -13.09 18.11
N PHE A 144 -15.85 -13.04 17.04
CA PHE A 144 -16.26 -13.26 15.65
C PHE A 144 -15.31 -14.22 14.93
N GLN A 145 -15.67 -14.67 13.71
CA GLN A 145 -14.79 -15.40 12.78
C GLN A 145 -14.10 -16.64 13.37
N GLY A 146 -14.78 -17.36 14.26
CA GLY A 146 -14.22 -18.52 14.95
C GLY A 146 -13.16 -18.16 16.00
N GLY A 147 -13.18 -16.93 16.51
CA GLY A 147 -12.30 -16.48 17.57
C GLY A 147 -12.54 -17.22 18.90
N SER A 148 -11.49 -17.28 19.71
CA SER A 148 -11.49 -17.86 21.05
C SER A 148 -10.41 -17.18 21.90
N ALA A 149 -10.79 -16.70 23.08
CA ALA A 149 -9.86 -16.10 24.02
C ALA A 149 -8.84 -17.13 24.52
N GLU A 150 -9.27 -18.36 24.77
CA GLU A 150 -8.40 -19.43 25.24
C GLU A 150 -7.34 -19.81 24.19
N GLN A 151 -7.76 -19.90 22.93
CA GLN A 151 -6.82 -20.11 21.84
C GLN A 151 -5.88 -18.92 21.66
N LEU A 152 -6.41 -17.69 21.70
CA LEU A 152 -5.60 -16.48 21.54
C LEU A 152 -4.51 -16.39 22.60
N PHE A 153 -4.87 -16.63 23.86
CA PHE A 153 -3.94 -16.65 24.98
C PHE A 153 -2.79 -17.64 24.76
N THR A 154 -3.15 -18.87 24.40
CA THR A 154 -2.20 -19.95 24.14
C THR A 154 -1.30 -19.63 22.96
N SER A 155 -1.88 -19.14 21.86
CA SER A 155 -1.19 -18.74 20.64
C SER A 155 -0.19 -17.62 20.90
N VAL A 156 -0.61 -16.52 21.53
CA VAL A 156 0.27 -15.39 21.81
C VAL A 156 1.44 -15.81 22.68
N ARG A 157 1.20 -16.51 23.79
CA ARG A 157 2.28 -16.93 24.69
C ARG A 157 3.22 -17.97 24.08
N GLY A 158 2.67 -18.96 23.38
CA GLY A 158 3.45 -20.06 22.82
C GLY A 158 4.19 -19.71 21.52
N GLN A 159 3.65 -18.78 20.72
CA GLN A 159 4.15 -18.52 19.36
C GLN A 159 4.73 -17.12 19.15
N ILE A 160 4.29 -16.12 19.92
CA ILE A 160 4.76 -14.74 19.76
C ILE A 160 5.68 -14.36 20.92
N LEU A 161 5.23 -14.50 22.17
CA LEU A 161 6.02 -14.13 23.34
C LEU A 161 7.13 -15.15 23.66
N SER A 162 7.20 -16.27 22.95
CA SER A 162 8.31 -17.22 22.98
C SER A 162 9.49 -16.82 22.07
N LEU A 163 9.31 -15.81 21.22
CA LEU A 163 10.39 -15.23 20.41
C LEU A 163 11.44 -14.52 21.27
N PRO A 164 12.63 -14.20 20.71
CA PRO A 164 13.65 -13.43 21.41
C PRO A 164 13.11 -12.11 21.96
N ASP A 165 13.60 -11.73 23.13
CA ASP A 165 13.19 -10.52 23.87
C ASP A 165 13.23 -9.23 23.06
N ALA A 166 14.22 -9.10 22.16
CA ALA A 166 14.43 -7.94 21.30
C ALA A 166 13.66 -8.01 19.97
N CYS A 167 12.91 -9.08 19.71
CA CYS A 167 12.10 -9.22 18.50
C CYS A 167 11.04 -8.11 18.46
N LEU A 168 11.06 -7.33 17.37
CA LEU A 168 10.06 -6.30 17.10
C LEU A 168 8.78 -6.94 16.61
N LEU A 169 7.65 -6.45 17.13
CA LEU A 169 6.32 -6.97 16.84
C LEU A 169 5.52 -5.89 16.11
N TYR A 170 5.11 -6.22 14.90
CA TYR A 170 4.42 -5.36 13.95
C TYR A 170 2.97 -5.86 13.78
N PRO A 171 1.97 -5.20 14.37
CA PRO A 171 0.57 -5.64 14.30
C PRO A 171 -0.07 -5.28 12.95
N ALA A 172 -1.23 -5.86 12.64
CA ALA A 172 -2.02 -5.41 11.50
C ALA A 172 -2.74 -4.08 11.78
N HIS A 173 -2.99 -3.70 13.04
CA HIS A 173 -3.69 -2.46 13.38
C HIS A 173 -3.08 -1.71 14.55
N ASP A 174 -3.21 -0.38 14.52
CA ASP A 174 -3.10 0.48 15.71
C ASP A 174 -4.00 1.72 15.55
N TYR A 175 -4.62 2.12 16.65
CA TYR A 175 -5.63 3.19 16.68
C TYR A 175 -5.13 4.46 17.39
N ARG A 176 -3.83 4.53 17.72
CA ARG A 176 -3.19 5.60 18.50
C ARG A 176 -1.97 6.21 17.84
N GLY A 177 -1.60 5.73 16.64
CA GLY A 177 -0.42 6.17 15.90
C GLY A 177 0.88 5.53 16.39
N ILE A 178 0.81 4.42 17.12
CA ILE A 178 2.00 3.67 17.57
C ILE A 178 2.30 2.57 16.54
N THR A 179 3.55 2.51 16.09
CA THR A 179 3.91 1.75 14.89
C THR A 179 4.48 0.35 15.18
N VAL A 180 5.08 0.15 16.34
CA VAL A 180 5.81 -1.10 16.69
C VAL A 180 5.90 -1.26 18.20
N THR A 181 6.01 -2.50 18.66
CA THR A 181 6.35 -2.89 20.05
C THR A 181 7.41 -3.99 20.02
N SER A 182 7.77 -4.57 21.16
CA SER A 182 8.69 -5.70 21.24
C SER A 182 8.16 -6.81 22.14
N VAL A 183 8.74 -8.00 22.01
CA VAL A 183 8.41 -9.15 22.86
C VAL A 183 8.61 -8.81 24.34
N THR A 184 9.73 -8.19 24.71
CA THR A 184 9.97 -7.80 26.12
C THR A 184 8.90 -6.87 26.64
N GLU A 185 8.51 -5.89 25.83
CA GLU A 185 7.51 -4.91 26.21
C GLU A 185 6.14 -5.55 26.40
N GLU A 186 5.67 -6.38 25.46
CA GLU A 186 4.36 -7.02 25.58
C GLU A 186 4.35 -8.09 26.68
N ARG A 187 5.43 -8.85 26.84
CA ARG A 187 5.54 -9.84 27.92
C ARG A 187 5.48 -9.19 29.31
N ARG A 188 6.00 -7.98 29.47
CA ARG A 188 5.98 -7.27 30.77
C ARG A 188 4.77 -6.38 30.96
N PHE A 189 4.31 -5.72 29.91
CA PHE A 189 3.43 -4.55 30.02
C PHE A 189 2.15 -4.65 29.20
N ASN A 190 1.91 -5.75 28.47
CA ASN A 190 0.59 -5.95 27.86
C ASN A 190 -0.46 -6.11 28.98
N PRO A 191 -1.45 -5.23 29.09
CA PRO A 191 -2.40 -5.24 30.20
C PRO A 191 -3.37 -6.43 30.17
N ARG A 192 -3.40 -7.19 29.07
CA ARG A 192 -4.27 -8.36 28.89
C ARG A 192 -3.50 -9.69 28.90
N LEU A 193 -2.24 -9.69 28.45
CA LEU A 193 -1.48 -10.91 28.14
C LEU A 193 -0.12 -10.98 28.83
N GLY A 194 0.36 -9.85 29.36
CA GLY A 194 1.68 -9.72 29.97
C GLY A 194 1.68 -9.98 31.47
N GLY A 195 2.86 -9.96 32.07
CA GLY A 195 3.07 -10.20 33.49
C GLY A 195 2.53 -11.56 33.93
N ASP A 196 1.94 -11.58 35.13
CA ASP A 196 1.41 -12.77 35.79
C ASP A 196 -0.05 -13.09 35.41
N VAL A 197 -0.63 -12.38 34.44
CA VAL A 197 -2.01 -12.59 33.99
C VAL A 197 -2.21 -14.04 33.56
N ASP A 198 -3.19 -14.72 34.15
CA ASP A 198 -3.51 -16.11 33.81
C ASP A 198 -4.61 -16.21 32.74
N LEU A 199 -4.96 -17.46 32.37
CA LEU A 199 -5.97 -17.70 31.33
C LEU A 199 -7.37 -17.22 31.77
N GLY A 200 -7.72 -17.38 33.04
CA GLY A 200 -9.00 -16.96 33.58
C GLY A 200 -9.15 -15.44 33.57
N ASP A 201 -8.10 -14.73 33.99
CA ASP A 201 -8.02 -13.28 33.92
C ASP A 201 -8.23 -12.78 32.49
N PHE A 202 -7.50 -13.36 31.52
CA PHE A 202 -7.59 -12.96 30.12
C PHE A 202 -8.96 -13.26 29.51
N ALA A 203 -9.45 -14.49 29.64
CA ALA A 203 -10.74 -14.88 29.10
C ALA A 203 -11.88 -14.05 29.72
N GLY A 204 -11.81 -13.80 31.04
CA GLY A 204 -12.71 -12.91 31.75
C GLY A 204 -12.69 -11.48 31.18
N TYR A 205 -11.51 -10.92 30.93
CA TYR A 205 -11.37 -9.60 30.29
C TYR A 205 -12.03 -9.60 28.90
N MET A 206 -11.66 -10.56 28.05
CA MET A 206 -12.10 -10.60 26.65
C MET A 206 -13.62 -10.78 26.52
N ASN A 207 -14.23 -11.59 27.38
CA ASN A 207 -15.68 -11.82 27.40
C ASN A 207 -16.49 -10.59 27.85
N ASN A 208 -15.84 -9.60 28.48
CA ASN A 208 -16.49 -8.39 28.99
C ASN A 208 -16.13 -7.11 28.22
N LEU A 209 -15.44 -7.24 27.08
CA LEU A 209 -15.01 -6.11 26.24
C LEU A 209 -16.19 -5.30 25.66
N ASN A 210 -17.33 -5.94 25.41
CA ASN A 210 -18.57 -5.33 24.90
C ASN A 210 -18.35 -4.33 23.73
N LEU A 211 -17.47 -4.69 22.80
CA LEU A 211 -17.13 -3.84 21.67
C LEU A 211 -18.28 -3.76 20.66
N PRO A 212 -18.49 -2.60 20.01
CA PRO A 212 -19.44 -2.49 18.91
C PRO A 212 -19.19 -3.54 17.82
N HIS A 213 -20.25 -3.90 17.10
CA HIS A 213 -20.16 -4.75 15.91
C HIS A 213 -19.22 -4.10 14.88
N PRO A 214 -18.28 -4.85 14.25
CA PRO A 214 -17.36 -4.25 13.28
C PRO A 214 -18.13 -3.70 12.07
N LYS A 215 -17.78 -2.47 11.66
CA LYS A 215 -18.56 -1.68 10.70
C LYS A 215 -18.62 -2.30 9.29
N LEU A 216 -17.53 -2.89 8.82
CA LEU A 216 -17.39 -3.38 7.45
C LEU A 216 -17.45 -4.91 7.34
N MET A 217 -17.67 -5.64 8.43
CA MET A 217 -17.56 -7.11 8.44
C MET A 217 -18.48 -7.79 7.43
N ALA A 218 -19.71 -7.29 7.28
CA ALA A 218 -20.70 -7.84 6.34
C ALA A 218 -20.29 -7.68 4.86
N VAL A 219 -19.33 -6.80 4.57
CA VAL A 219 -18.79 -6.55 3.23
C VAL A 219 -17.40 -7.19 3.10
N ALA A 220 -16.51 -6.90 4.04
CA ALA A 220 -15.12 -7.32 4.04
C ALA A 220 -14.97 -8.84 4.13
N VAL A 221 -15.65 -9.50 5.06
CA VAL A 221 -15.46 -10.96 5.27
C VAL A 221 -15.87 -11.76 4.03
N PRO A 222 -17.06 -11.57 3.42
CA PRO A 222 -17.40 -12.26 2.17
C PRO A 222 -16.43 -11.97 1.01
N ALA A 223 -15.97 -10.73 0.87
CA ALA A 223 -14.99 -10.37 -0.15
C ALA A 223 -13.64 -11.07 0.08
N ASN A 224 -13.17 -11.09 1.33
CA ASN A 224 -11.87 -11.64 1.72
C ASN A 224 -11.85 -13.18 1.72
N LEU A 225 -13.01 -13.83 1.89
CA LEU A 225 -13.17 -15.27 1.62
C LEU A 225 -13.00 -15.63 0.14
N ARG A 226 -12.97 -14.64 -0.76
CA ARG A 226 -12.58 -14.77 -2.17
C ARG A 226 -11.31 -13.96 -2.49
N CYS A 227 -10.45 -13.76 -1.48
CA CYS A 227 -9.18 -13.03 -1.59
C CYS A 227 -9.31 -11.58 -2.10
N GLY A 228 -10.44 -10.91 -1.84
CA GLY A 228 -10.70 -9.55 -2.30
C GLY A 228 -11.19 -9.48 -3.74
N LYS A 229 -11.55 -10.61 -4.35
CA LYS A 229 -12.19 -10.64 -5.67
C LYS A 229 -13.58 -9.99 -5.61
N PRO A 230 -13.84 -8.93 -6.38
CA PRO A 230 -15.14 -8.26 -6.41
C PRO A 230 -16.23 -9.14 -7.05
N GLU A 231 -17.48 -8.81 -6.78
CA GLU A 231 -18.63 -9.46 -7.41
C GLU A 231 -18.85 -8.88 -8.81
N GLY A 232 -18.92 -9.75 -9.81
CA GLY A 232 -19.12 -9.36 -11.22
C GLY A 232 -17.82 -8.99 -11.95
N GLU A 233 -17.97 -8.25 -13.04
CA GLU A 233 -16.84 -7.72 -13.80
C GLU A 233 -16.28 -6.48 -13.10
N ALA A 234 -15.03 -6.54 -12.66
CA ALA A 234 -14.34 -5.37 -12.13
C ALA A 234 -13.36 -4.79 -13.15
N PRO A 235 -13.25 -3.45 -13.22
CA PRO A 235 -12.18 -2.83 -13.97
C PRO A 235 -10.83 -3.29 -13.37
N ILE A 236 -10.09 -4.07 -14.15
CA ILE A 236 -8.75 -4.52 -13.77
C ILE A 236 -7.78 -3.32 -13.75
N ASP A 237 -8.03 -2.31 -14.59
CA ASP A 237 -7.20 -1.14 -14.74
C ASP A 237 -7.89 0.14 -14.23
N GLU A 238 -7.30 0.74 -13.19
CA GLU A 238 -7.64 2.09 -12.70
C GLU A 238 -6.75 3.17 -13.35
N SER A 239 -5.90 2.80 -14.31
CA SER A 239 -5.18 3.79 -15.10
C SER A 239 -6.21 4.68 -15.80
N PRO A 240 -6.07 6.01 -15.72
CA PRO A 240 -7.05 6.91 -16.31
C PRO A 240 -7.23 6.64 -17.81
N ASP A 241 -8.48 6.62 -18.26
CA ASP A 241 -8.89 6.26 -19.62
C ASP A 241 -8.37 7.17 -20.75
N TRP A 242 -7.80 8.31 -20.38
CA TRP A 242 -7.47 9.39 -21.32
C TRP A 242 -6.01 9.38 -21.78
N ALA A 243 -5.14 8.61 -21.12
CA ALA A 243 -3.74 8.46 -21.49
C ALA A 243 -3.08 7.25 -20.81
N PRO A 244 -1.99 6.69 -21.39
CA PRO A 244 -1.17 5.72 -20.70
C PRO A 244 -0.35 6.42 -19.59
N LEU A 245 -0.87 6.37 -18.36
CA LEU A 245 -0.29 7.05 -17.21
C LEU A 245 0.27 6.07 -16.18
N THR A 246 1.26 6.55 -15.44
CA THR A 246 1.85 5.85 -14.29
C THR A 246 1.64 6.68 -13.03
N LEU A 247 1.02 6.09 -12.01
CA LEU A 247 0.96 6.70 -10.68
C LEU A 247 2.33 6.58 -9.99
N ARG A 248 2.81 7.69 -9.42
CA ARG A 248 3.97 7.73 -8.54
C ARG A 248 3.56 7.55 -7.08
N PHE A 249 4.48 7.08 -6.24
CA PHE A 249 4.18 6.89 -4.82
C PHE A 249 3.81 8.21 -4.13
N SER A 250 4.26 9.35 -4.67
CA SER A 250 3.84 10.69 -4.25
C SER A 250 2.39 11.05 -4.57
N GLY A 251 1.63 10.16 -5.22
CA GLY A 251 0.23 10.40 -5.60
C GLY A 251 0.05 11.22 -6.88
N VAL A 252 1.11 11.42 -7.66
CA VAL A 252 1.08 12.19 -8.91
C VAL A 252 1.05 11.23 -10.09
N TRP A 253 0.12 11.44 -11.01
CA TRP A 253 0.09 10.74 -12.30
C TRP A 253 1.16 11.31 -13.22
N GLU A 254 1.94 10.44 -13.85
CA GLU A 254 2.96 10.79 -14.83
C GLU A 254 2.63 10.23 -16.21
N ILE A 255 2.90 11.03 -17.23
CA ILE A 255 2.91 10.60 -18.63
C ILE A 255 4.35 10.54 -19.12
N GLU A 256 4.68 9.48 -19.85
CA GLU A 256 5.98 9.32 -20.50
C GLU A 256 6.10 10.25 -21.73
N PRO A 257 7.30 10.73 -22.10
CA PRO A 257 7.46 11.67 -23.21
C PRO A 257 6.89 11.19 -24.54
N MET A 258 7.14 9.94 -24.92
CA MET A 258 6.60 9.37 -26.16
C MET A 258 5.07 9.28 -26.15
N ALA A 259 4.49 8.85 -25.03
CA ALA A 259 3.04 8.80 -24.85
C ALA A 259 2.41 10.19 -24.97
N LEU A 260 3.04 11.22 -24.39
CA LEU A 260 2.56 12.59 -24.56
C LEU A 260 2.62 13.03 -26.03
N LEU A 261 3.68 12.68 -26.76
CA LEU A 261 3.78 13.03 -28.18
C LEU A 261 2.66 12.40 -29.01
N GLU A 262 2.33 11.13 -28.77
CA GLU A 262 1.27 10.40 -29.49
C GLU A 262 -0.13 10.94 -29.19
N HIS A 263 -0.35 11.44 -27.98
CA HIS A 263 -1.67 11.87 -27.50
C HIS A 263 -1.84 13.40 -27.34
N ALA A 264 -0.82 14.20 -27.70
CA ALA A 264 -0.77 15.64 -27.42
C ALA A 264 -2.01 16.42 -27.91
N ALA A 265 -2.57 16.04 -29.06
CA ALA A 265 -3.73 16.72 -29.65
C ALA A 265 -4.98 16.68 -28.77
N ALA A 266 -5.14 15.63 -27.94
CA ALA A 266 -6.27 15.48 -27.04
C ALA A 266 -6.09 16.24 -25.71
N MET A 267 -4.92 16.82 -25.47
CA MET A 267 -4.51 17.38 -24.18
C MET A 267 -4.25 18.88 -24.29
N GLN A 268 -4.24 19.56 -23.15
CA GLN A 268 -3.65 20.89 -23.04
C GLN A 268 -2.33 20.80 -22.28
N ILE A 269 -1.27 21.29 -22.89
CA ILE A 269 0.08 21.28 -22.30
C ILE A 269 0.29 22.61 -21.59
N VAL A 270 0.57 22.56 -20.29
CA VAL A 270 0.79 23.74 -19.46
C VAL A 270 2.23 23.77 -19.00
N ASP A 271 3.01 24.70 -19.55
CA ASP A 271 4.39 24.90 -19.15
C ASP A 271 4.44 25.84 -17.95
N VAL A 272 4.90 25.32 -16.81
CA VAL A 272 4.94 26.04 -15.53
C VAL A 272 6.32 26.59 -15.20
N ARG A 273 7.23 26.62 -16.17
CA ARG A 273 8.51 27.33 -16.05
C ARG A 273 8.31 28.84 -16.08
N GLU A 274 9.38 29.57 -15.78
CA GLU A 274 9.40 31.03 -15.95
C GLU A 274 9.57 31.41 -17.43
N ALA A 275 9.10 32.60 -17.81
CA ALA A 275 9.14 33.05 -19.21
C ALA A 275 10.53 32.97 -19.88
N PRO A 276 11.65 33.29 -19.21
CA PRO A 276 12.98 33.13 -19.80
C PRO A 276 13.34 31.68 -20.14
N GLU A 277 12.87 30.72 -19.33
CA GLU A 277 13.13 29.29 -19.59
C GLU A 277 12.28 28.76 -20.76
N PHE A 278 11.10 29.35 -21.03
CA PHE A 278 10.20 28.92 -22.11
C PHE A 278 10.78 29.18 -23.50
N ILE A 279 11.60 30.23 -23.63
CA ILE A 279 12.27 30.64 -24.87
C ILE A 279 13.76 30.30 -24.90
N ASP A 280 14.28 29.58 -23.91
CA ASP A 280 15.69 29.23 -23.84
C ASP A 280 16.09 28.12 -24.84
N ARG A 281 17.33 27.66 -24.74
CA ARG A 281 17.88 26.60 -25.62
C ARG A 281 17.22 25.23 -25.43
N LEU A 282 16.47 24.98 -24.36
CA LEU A 282 15.65 23.77 -24.21
C LEU A 282 14.39 23.86 -25.06
N GLY A 283 13.95 25.07 -25.44
CA GLY A 283 12.70 25.31 -26.14
C GLY A 283 11.50 24.94 -25.27
N HIS A 284 10.36 24.69 -25.90
CA HIS A 284 9.13 24.22 -25.26
C HIS A 284 8.40 23.21 -26.13
N LEU A 285 7.45 22.47 -25.55
CA LEU A 285 6.61 21.55 -26.31
C LEU A 285 5.73 22.32 -27.30
N PRO A 286 5.52 21.83 -28.54
CA PRO A 286 4.59 22.42 -29.48
C PRO A 286 3.18 22.58 -28.89
N GLY A 287 2.60 23.77 -29.01
CA GLY A 287 1.27 24.08 -28.48
C GLY A 287 1.18 24.25 -26.96
N ALA A 288 2.32 24.25 -26.25
CA ALA A 288 2.35 24.50 -24.82
C ALA A 288 1.94 25.94 -24.47
N LYS A 289 1.09 26.07 -23.44
CA LYS A 289 0.69 27.34 -22.86
C LYS A 289 1.57 27.65 -21.65
N LEU A 290 2.28 28.77 -21.69
CA LEU A 290 3.09 29.25 -20.57
C LEU A 290 2.20 29.83 -19.46
N VAL A 291 2.19 29.15 -18.31
CA VAL A 291 1.56 29.63 -17.07
C VAL A 291 2.51 29.32 -15.91
N PRO A 292 3.42 30.26 -15.55
CA PRO A 292 4.41 30.01 -14.51
C PRO A 292 3.78 29.53 -13.22
N LEU A 293 4.43 28.60 -12.51
CA LEU A 293 3.89 27.99 -11.29
C LEU A 293 3.44 29.03 -10.25
N SER A 294 4.17 30.13 -10.13
CA SER A 294 3.87 31.26 -9.24
C SER A 294 2.54 31.96 -9.54
N GLN A 295 2.07 31.88 -10.78
CA GLN A 295 0.84 32.54 -11.27
C GLN A 295 -0.30 31.54 -11.54
N LEU A 296 -0.02 30.23 -11.48
CA LEU A 296 -0.96 29.18 -11.86
C LEU A 296 -2.33 29.32 -11.19
N MET A 297 -2.34 29.54 -9.88
CA MET A 297 -3.60 29.63 -9.12
C MET A 297 -4.42 30.88 -9.43
N SER A 298 -3.78 31.98 -9.84
CA SER A 298 -4.48 33.20 -10.28
C SER A 298 -4.95 33.14 -11.73
N ARG A 299 -4.49 32.15 -12.50
CA ARG A 299 -4.71 32.03 -13.95
C ARG A 299 -5.39 30.70 -14.30
N LEU A 300 -6.23 30.17 -13.41
CA LEU A 300 -6.94 28.92 -13.67
C LEU A 300 -8.02 29.06 -14.75
N ASP A 301 -8.61 30.26 -14.90
CA ASP A 301 -9.66 30.55 -15.90
C ASP A 301 -9.12 30.52 -17.34
N GLU A 302 -7.80 30.51 -17.48
CA GLU A 302 -7.11 30.34 -18.75
C GLU A 302 -7.02 28.89 -19.22
N LEU A 303 -7.37 27.92 -18.37
CA LEU A 303 -7.28 26.49 -18.62
C LEU A 303 -8.67 25.88 -18.74
N ASP A 304 -8.84 24.96 -19.68
CA ASP A 304 -10.10 24.29 -19.92
C ASP A 304 -10.27 23.10 -18.97
N ARG A 305 -11.20 23.19 -18.01
CA ARG A 305 -11.42 22.12 -17.02
C ARG A 305 -11.93 20.81 -17.63
N THR A 306 -12.47 20.84 -18.85
CA THR A 306 -13.01 19.65 -19.53
C THR A 306 -11.94 18.86 -20.28
N ARG A 307 -10.78 19.46 -20.56
CA ARG A 307 -9.68 18.83 -21.28
C ARG A 307 -8.58 18.34 -20.34
N PRO A 308 -7.97 17.17 -20.59
CA PRO A 308 -6.83 16.71 -19.81
C PRO A 308 -5.67 17.70 -19.82
N VAL A 309 -5.04 17.90 -18.66
CA VAL A 309 -3.90 18.80 -18.49
C VAL A 309 -2.63 17.99 -18.29
N VAL A 310 -1.59 18.32 -19.05
CA VAL A 310 -0.23 17.84 -18.79
C VAL A 310 0.65 19.01 -18.40
N ALA A 311 1.08 19.02 -17.13
CA ALA A 311 1.99 20.03 -16.61
C ALA A 311 3.43 19.68 -17.00
N VAL A 312 4.17 20.67 -17.48
CA VAL A 312 5.56 20.53 -17.91
C VAL A 312 6.42 21.56 -17.20
N CYS A 313 7.60 21.14 -16.75
CA CYS A 313 8.64 22.06 -16.34
C CYS A 313 10.01 21.58 -16.81
N ARG A 314 11.09 22.18 -16.30
CA ARG A 314 12.46 21.81 -16.69
C ARG A 314 12.77 20.32 -16.43
N SER A 315 12.46 19.81 -15.24
CA SER A 315 12.90 18.47 -14.76
C SER A 315 11.80 17.58 -14.19
N GLY A 316 10.54 18.01 -14.23
CA GLY A 316 9.39 17.31 -13.64
C GLY A 316 9.00 17.77 -12.22
N ALA A 317 9.86 18.48 -11.49
CA ALA A 317 9.62 18.83 -10.09
C ALA A 317 8.51 19.88 -9.89
N ARG A 318 8.62 21.05 -10.56
CA ARG A 318 7.61 22.12 -10.48
C ARG A 318 6.28 21.70 -11.09
N SER A 319 6.33 20.90 -12.16
CA SER A 319 5.14 20.39 -12.81
C SER A 319 4.41 19.34 -11.97
N ALA A 320 5.11 18.51 -11.18
CA ALA A 320 4.44 17.65 -10.20
C ALA A 320 3.68 18.46 -9.13
N GLN A 321 4.27 19.55 -8.64
CA GLN A 321 3.57 20.49 -7.74
C GLN A 321 2.36 21.14 -8.44
N ALA A 322 2.52 21.58 -9.69
CA ALA A 322 1.41 22.11 -10.49
C ALA A 322 0.28 21.09 -10.63
N SER A 323 0.58 19.81 -10.87
CA SER A 323 -0.42 18.75 -10.98
C SER A 323 -1.25 18.64 -9.71
N VAL A 324 -0.62 18.67 -8.52
CA VAL A 324 -1.32 18.65 -7.24
C VAL A 324 -2.23 19.87 -7.06
N LEU A 325 -1.73 21.08 -7.41
CA LEU A 325 -2.50 22.31 -7.32
C LEU A 325 -3.73 22.29 -8.24
N LEU A 326 -3.55 21.83 -9.48
CA LEU A 326 -4.63 21.69 -10.46
C LEU A 326 -5.68 20.67 -10.00
N SER A 327 -5.26 19.50 -9.51
CA SER A 327 -6.21 18.52 -8.96
C SER A 327 -7.01 19.08 -7.78
N LYS A 328 -6.36 19.81 -6.85
CA LYS A 328 -7.06 20.51 -5.75
C LYS A 328 -8.01 21.60 -6.22
N ALA A 329 -7.71 22.23 -7.36
CA ALA A 329 -8.56 23.24 -7.98
C ALA A 329 -9.74 22.67 -8.79
N GLY A 330 -9.90 21.33 -8.82
CA GLY A 330 -11.02 20.65 -9.47
C GLY A 330 -10.75 20.18 -10.90
N PHE A 331 -9.50 20.18 -11.36
CA PHE A 331 -9.14 19.54 -12.63
C PHE A 331 -9.11 18.01 -12.43
N GLY A 332 -10.05 17.29 -13.05
CA GLY A 332 -10.19 15.84 -12.87
C GLY A 332 -9.20 14.98 -13.66
N LYS A 333 -8.59 15.53 -14.71
CA LYS A 333 -7.65 14.82 -15.59
C LYS A 333 -6.34 15.59 -15.66
N VAL A 334 -5.37 15.24 -14.81
CA VAL A 334 -4.09 15.95 -14.69
C VAL A 334 -2.94 14.95 -14.60
N ALA A 335 -1.88 15.19 -15.38
CA ALA A 335 -0.63 14.46 -15.27
C ALA A 335 0.59 15.40 -15.30
N ASN A 336 1.72 14.88 -14.82
CA ASN A 336 3.04 15.48 -14.89
C ASN A 336 3.83 14.84 -16.05
N LEU A 337 4.57 15.62 -16.83
CA LEU A 337 5.53 15.05 -17.79
C LEU A 337 6.74 14.48 -17.05
N ALA A 338 6.94 13.17 -17.13
CA ALA A 338 8.06 12.48 -16.51
C ALA A 338 9.41 13.05 -17.00
N GLY A 339 10.26 13.50 -16.06
CA GLY A 339 11.58 14.08 -16.36
C GLY A 339 11.57 15.47 -17.03
N GLY A 340 10.40 16.04 -17.34
CA GLY A 340 10.24 17.36 -17.93
C GLY A 340 10.97 17.57 -19.27
N MET A 341 11.24 18.84 -19.58
CA MET A 341 11.92 19.25 -20.82
C MET A 341 13.32 18.63 -20.99
N LEU A 342 14.04 18.38 -19.89
CA LEU A 342 15.36 17.75 -19.96
C LEU A 342 15.27 16.36 -20.58
N ARG A 343 14.33 15.54 -20.12
CA ARG A 343 14.12 14.19 -20.65
C ARG A 343 13.55 14.22 -22.06
N TRP A 344 12.56 15.07 -22.31
CA TRP A 344 11.99 15.28 -23.65
C TRP A 344 13.08 15.58 -24.69
N LYS A 345 14.00 16.50 -24.37
CA LYS A 345 15.11 16.86 -25.25
C LYS A 345 16.16 15.75 -25.36
N ALA A 346 16.47 15.06 -24.26
CA ALA A 346 17.41 13.93 -24.28
C ALA A 346 16.92 12.77 -25.16
N GLU A 347 15.60 12.58 -25.27
CA GLU A 347 14.96 11.60 -26.16
C GLU A 347 14.81 12.10 -27.61
N GLY A 348 15.29 13.31 -27.92
CA GLY A 348 15.28 13.86 -29.28
C GLY A 348 13.90 14.23 -29.81
N LEU A 349 12.92 14.45 -28.93
CA LEU A 349 11.54 14.72 -29.31
C LEU A 349 11.33 16.17 -29.80
N PRO A 350 10.31 16.43 -30.64
CA PRO A 350 10.12 17.74 -31.27
C PRO A 350 9.92 18.87 -30.27
N VAL A 351 10.55 20.01 -30.50
CA VAL A 351 10.38 21.24 -29.72
C VAL A 351 9.98 22.39 -30.64
N ALA A 352 9.11 23.27 -30.15
CA ALA A 352 8.91 24.56 -30.79
C ALA A 352 10.09 25.49 -30.45
N PRO A 353 10.63 26.24 -31.42
CA PRO A 353 11.71 27.17 -31.14
C PRO A 353 11.23 28.25 -30.18
N GLY A 354 11.97 28.46 -29.10
CA GLY A 354 11.93 29.72 -28.38
C GLY A 354 12.42 30.80 -29.33
N ASN A 355 11.60 31.81 -29.63
CA ASN A 355 12.12 33.00 -30.29
C ASN A 355 12.74 33.85 -29.17
N PRO A 356 14.08 33.93 -29.06
CA PRO A 356 14.76 34.62 -27.97
C PRO A 356 14.48 36.12 -27.95
#